data_AF-A0A0F7UTX1-F1
#
_entry.id   AF-A0A0F7UTX1-F1
#
_cell.length_a   1.000
_cell.length_b   1.000
_cell.length_c   1.000
_cell.angle_alpha   90.00
_cell.angle_beta   90.00
_cell.angle_gamma   90.00
#
_symmetry.space_group_name_H-M   'P 1'
#
loop_
_entity.id
_entity.type
_entity.pdbx_description
1 polymer ?
#
loop_
_entity_poly.entity_id
_entity_poly.type
_entity_poly.pdbx_seq_one_letter_code
_entity_poly.pdbx_strand_id
1 'polypeptide(L)'
;MAKITGSRFPVDQCALNTNYGPRAVEHLICPVCQDLLDNPLATPCDHHFCRSCCENLMKSGIQTCPLCNKQTYGSSGKKDDDGRAVDTWLFSDPNKSFIRILEGTPMVCSNDGCEEVIPLGEFPQHLASHCTQRIVPCVYDGCQTYIKAVELEVHMKTCPHRTVHCACCNETVTGGCEVWLCSAGCIGNLRNFYKEERSKIQQVPWIFIPSLATNTSIFCSP
;
A
#
# COMPACT_ATOMS: atom_id res chain seq x y z
N MET A 1 1.95 28.62 19.75
CA MET A 1 1.32 27.47 19.08
C MET A 1 2.41 26.46 18.82
N ALA A 2 2.33 25.27 19.39
CA ALA A 2 3.26 24.19 19.03
C ALA A 2 3.14 23.94 17.52
N LYS A 3 4.25 24.07 16.80
CA LYS A 3 4.35 23.70 15.39
C LYS A 3 5.27 22.51 15.34
N ILE A 4 4.84 21.42 14.71
CA ILE A 4 5.71 20.27 14.46
C ILE A 4 6.55 20.63 13.22
N THR A 5 7.61 21.42 13.41
CA THR A 5 8.48 21.85 12.31
C THR A 5 9.52 20.79 12.00
N GLY A 6 9.59 20.32 10.76
CA GLY A 6 10.55 19.28 10.36
C GLY A 6 10.19 17.88 10.88
N SER A 7 8.91 17.65 11.17
CA SER A 7 8.38 16.33 11.56
C SER A 7 8.74 15.27 10.54
N ARG A 8 9.11 14.08 11.00
CA ARG A 8 9.15 12.88 10.15
C ARG A 8 7.77 12.56 9.58
N PHE A 9 6.72 12.97 10.27
CA PHE A 9 5.34 12.68 9.95
C PHE A 9 4.71 13.85 9.16
N PRO A 10 4.04 13.60 8.03
CA PRO A 10 3.38 14.65 7.26
C PRO A 10 2.05 15.08 7.91
N VAL A 11 2.11 15.74 9.06
CA VAL A 11 0.92 16.11 9.86
C VAL A 11 0.17 17.29 9.23
N ASP A 12 -1.15 17.18 9.11
CA ASP A 12 -2.00 18.34 8.83
C ASP A 12 -2.18 19.17 10.10
N GLN A 13 -1.31 20.17 10.29
CA GLN A 13 -1.34 21.04 11.46
C GLN A 13 -2.64 21.85 11.58
N CYS A 14 -3.32 22.15 10.46
CA CYS A 14 -4.57 22.90 10.44
C CYS A 14 -5.72 22.03 10.96
N ALA A 15 -5.88 20.84 10.39
CA ALA A 15 -6.87 19.86 10.82
C ALA A 15 -6.61 19.43 12.27
N LEU A 16 -5.36 19.19 12.66
CA LEU A 16 -5.01 18.78 14.01
C LEU A 16 -5.40 19.85 15.05
N ASN A 17 -5.06 21.11 14.80
CA ASN A 17 -5.44 22.21 15.68
C ASN A 17 -6.95 22.45 15.71
N THR A 18 -7.66 22.23 14.59
CA THR A 18 -9.11 22.40 14.52
C THR A 18 -9.84 21.29 15.28
N ASN A 19 -9.38 20.05 15.17
CA ASN A 19 -10.03 18.88 15.75
C ASN A 19 -9.84 18.80 17.28
N TYR A 20 -8.64 19.11 17.78
CA TYR A 20 -8.28 18.88 19.18
C TYR A 20 -7.92 20.16 19.95
N GLY A 21 -7.75 21.29 19.27
CA GLY A 21 -7.29 22.54 19.86
C GLY A 21 -5.78 22.55 20.16
N PRO A 22 -5.16 23.74 20.23
CA PRO A 22 -3.70 23.88 20.30
C PRO A 22 -3.06 23.25 21.56
N ARG A 23 -3.81 23.14 22.67
CA ARG A 23 -3.33 22.55 23.92
C ARG A 23 -3.25 21.03 23.86
N ALA A 24 -4.17 20.38 23.17
CA ALA A 24 -4.14 18.92 23.03
C ALA A 24 -2.96 18.48 22.16
N VAL A 25 -2.62 19.27 21.14
CA VAL A 25 -1.48 19.02 20.24
C VAL A 25 -0.15 18.96 20.99
N GLU A 26 0.03 19.80 22.02
CA GLU A 26 1.26 19.80 22.83
C GLU A 26 1.51 18.46 23.53
N HIS A 27 0.44 17.74 23.91
CA HIS A 27 0.54 16.43 24.54
C HIS A 27 0.83 15.29 23.56
N LEU A 28 0.72 15.52 22.25
CA LEU A 28 1.04 14.55 21.20
C LEU A 28 2.49 14.67 20.70
N ILE A 29 3.23 15.68 21.17
CA ILE A 29 4.60 15.96 20.77
C ILE A 29 5.55 15.44 21.86
N CYS A 30 6.54 14.67 21.45
CA CYS A 30 7.61 14.20 22.31
C CYS A 30 8.52 15.37 22.73
N PRO A 31 8.68 15.65 24.03
CA PRO A 31 9.53 16.76 24.50
C PRO A 31 11.03 16.55 24.22
N VAL A 32 11.46 15.32 23.95
CA VAL A 32 12.87 14.99 23.74
C VAL A 32 13.26 15.20 22.27
N CYS A 33 12.49 14.66 21.32
CA CYS A 33 12.80 14.80 19.90
C CYS A 33 12.03 15.94 19.20
N GLN A 34 11.09 16.59 19.91
CA GLN A 34 10.26 17.69 19.38
C GLN A 34 9.45 17.30 18.14
N ASP A 35 9.04 16.02 18.07
CA ASP A 35 8.27 15.45 16.96
C ASP A 35 7.02 14.71 17.50
N LEU A 36 6.08 14.37 16.63
CA LEU A 36 4.92 13.54 16.95
C LEU A 36 5.38 12.24 17.63
N LEU A 37 4.67 11.85 18.69
CA LEU A 37 5.00 10.65 19.45
C LEU A 37 4.95 9.38 18.58
N ASP A 38 6.08 8.69 18.50
CA ASP A 38 6.22 7.40 17.83
C ASP A 38 6.35 6.29 18.90
N ASN A 39 5.40 5.36 18.92
CA ASN A 39 5.31 4.29 19.90
C ASN A 39 5.51 4.80 21.34
N PRO A 40 4.62 5.68 21.85
CA PRO A 40 4.83 6.37 23.11
C PRO A 40 4.89 5.43 24.32
N LEU A 41 5.69 5.82 25.31
CA LEU A 41 5.66 5.31 26.68
C LEU A 41 5.24 6.43 27.63
N ALA A 42 4.45 6.08 28.64
CA ALA A 42 4.06 6.96 29.72
C ALA A 42 5.02 6.81 30.92
N THR A 43 5.30 7.94 31.57
CA THR A 43 5.97 7.99 32.88
C THR A 43 4.95 7.91 34.02
N PRO A 44 5.35 7.62 35.27
CA PRO A 44 4.43 7.62 36.42
C PRO A 44 3.78 8.99 36.68
N CYS A 45 4.35 10.06 36.12
CA CYS A 45 3.81 11.41 36.17
C CYS A 45 2.94 11.80 34.97
N ASP A 46 2.54 10.82 34.14
CA ASP A 46 1.65 10.98 32.98
C ASP A 46 2.22 11.85 31.83
N HIS A 47 3.55 11.96 31.76
CA HIS A 47 4.24 12.52 30.59
C HIS A 47 4.63 11.43 29.61
N HIS A 48 4.52 11.75 28.33
CA HIS A 48 4.67 10.82 27.22
C HIS A 48 5.93 11.13 26.39
N PHE A 49 6.66 10.08 25.99
CA PHE A 49 7.86 10.17 25.17
C PHE A 49 7.90 9.02 24.16
N CYS A 50 8.56 9.19 23.02
CA CYS A 50 8.75 8.08 22.08
C CYS A 50 9.53 6.93 22.75
N ARG A 51 9.25 5.68 22.38
CA ARG A 51 9.98 4.51 22.93
C ARG A 51 11.49 4.64 22.72
N SER A 52 11.93 5.06 21.53
CA SER A 52 13.34 5.31 21.22
C SER A 52 13.95 6.40 22.10
N CYS A 53 13.19 7.46 22.42
CA CYS A 53 13.62 8.51 23.34
C CYS A 53 13.76 7.98 24.77
N CYS A 54 12.80 7.20 25.27
CA CYS A 54 12.89 6.54 26.57
C CYS A 54 14.11 5.62 26.66
N GLU A 55 14.34 4.78 25.65
CA GLU A 55 15.50 3.89 25.59
C GLU A 55 16.82 4.65 25.65
N ASN A 56 16.90 5.81 25.01
CA ASN A 56 18.08 6.67 25.08
C ASN A 56 18.25 7.28 26.48
N LEU A 57 17.17 7.74 27.13
CA LEU A 57 17.23 8.19 28.53
C LEU A 57 17.73 7.08 29.46
N MET A 58 17.27 5.84 29.24
CA MET A 58 17.73 4.68 30.02
C MET A 58 19.23 4.42 29.84
N LYS A 59 19.72 4.43 28.59
CA LYS A 59 21.14 4.25 28.27
C LYS A 59 22.01 5.36 28.86
N SER A 60 21.49 6.58 28.92
CA SER A 60 22.16 7.74 29.53
C SER A 60 22.05 7.78 31.06
N GLY A 61 21.34 6.84 31.69
CA GLY A 61 21.16 6.78 33.14
C GLY A 61 20.27 7.91 33.70
N ILE A 62 19.44 8.55 32.88
CA ILE A 62 18.56 9.63 33.30
C ILE A 62 17.31 9.03 33.95
N GLN A 63 17.28 9.03 35.27
CA GLN A 63 16.24 8.40 36.10
C GLN A 63 15.09 9.33 36.51
N THR A 64 14.98 10.48 35.85
CA THR A 64 13.92 11.46 36.09
C THR A 64 13.22 11.85 34.80
N CYS A 65 11.96 12.26 34.91
CA CYS A 65 11.17 12.77 33.79
C CYS A 65 11.76 14.11 33.31
N PRO A 66 12.13 14.26 32.02
CA PRO A 66 12.68 15.49 31.48
C PRO A 66 11.78 16.73 31.59
N LEU A 67 10.46 16.55 31.77
CA LEU A 67 9.50 17.64 31.86
C LEU A 67 9.28 18.15 33.29
N CYS A 68 9.33 17.28 34.29
CA CYS A 68 8.92 17.63 35.66
C CYS A 68 9.81 17.09 36.78
N ASN A 69 10.94 16.45 36.42
CA ASN A 69 11.93 15.91 37.34
C ASN A 69 11.44 14.83 38.33
N LYS A 70 10.22 14.30 38.16
CA LYS A 70 9.72 13.16 38.95
C LYS A 70 10.47 11.88 38.57
N GLN A 71 10.63 10.95 39.52
CA GLN A 71 11.37 9.70 39.30
C GLN A 71 10.72 8.81 38.23
N THR A 72 11.55 8.23 37.37
CA THR A 72 11.19 7.25 36.34
C THR A 72 11.90 5.92 36.53
N TYR A 73 12.70 5.77 37.58
CA TYR A 73 13.36 4.55 37.99
C TYR A 73 13.15 4.33 39.49
N GLY A 74 12.87 3.09 39.89
CA GLY A 74 12.69 2.73 41.29
C GLY A 74 11.84 1.47 41.47
N SER A 75 11.32 1.29 42.66
CA SER A 75 10.60 0.07 43.02
C SER A 75 9.22 0.01 42.36
N SER A 76 9.04 -0.94 41.43
CA SER A 76 7.74 -1.24 40.80
C SER A 76 6.91 -2.27 41.60
N GLY A 77 7.36 -2.65 42.80
CA GLY A 77 6.77 -3.76 43.57
C GLY A 77 7.18 -5.15 43.08
N LYS A 78 8.08 -5.23 42.09
CA LYS A 78 8.70 -6.50 41.66
C LYS A 78 9.73 -6.94 42.69
N LYS A 79 9.81 -8.25 42.92
CA LYS A 79 10.79 -8.89 43.79
C LYS A 79 11.64 -9.88 43.00
N ASP A 80 12.90 -10.05 43.37
CA ASP A 80 13.74 -11.15 42.88
C ASP A 80 13.31 -12.49 43.52
N ASP A 81 13.99 -13.57 43.13
CA ASP A 81 13.73 -14.92 43.65
C ASP A 81 13.97 -15.02 45.16
N ASP A 82 14.78 -14.12 45.73
CA ASP A 82 15.04 -13.99 47.17
C ASP A 82 13.99 -13.12 47.89
N GLY A 83 12.99 -12.60 47.18
CA GLY A 83 11.93 -11.77 47.74
C GLY A 83 12.34 -10.31 48.01
N ARG A 84 13.49 -9.86 47.51
CA ARG A 84 14.00 -8.49 47.65
C ARG A 84 13.44 -7.60 46.56
N ALA A 85 13.10 -6.36 46.89
CA ALA A 85 12.60 -5.41 45.91
C ALA A 85 13.68 -5.11 44.86
N VAL A 86 13.29 -5.18 43.58
CA VAL A 86 14.17 -4.82 42.47
C VAL A 86 13.70 -3.51 41.84
N ASP A 87 14.64 -2.58 41.70
CA ASP A 87 14.38 -1.33 41.01
C ASP A 87 14.34 -1.57 39.50
N THR A 88 13.44 -0.86 38.84
CA THR A 88 13.23 -0.97 37.40
C THR A 88 12.78 0.37 36.82
N TRP A 89 12.81 0.47 35.50
CA TRP A 89 12.27 1.60 34.80
C TRP A 89 10.75 1.57 34.89
N LEU A 90 10.18 2.69 35.35
CA LEU A 90 8.75 2.84 35.61
C LEU A 90 7.99 3.38 34.38
N PHE A 91 8.52 3.16 33.18
CA PHE A 91 7.80 3.46 31.95
C PHE A 91 6.74 2.38 31.69
N SER A 92 5.56 2.79 31.25
CA SER A 92 4.45 1.89 30.94
C SER A 92 3.81 2.26 29.61
N ASP A 93 2.97 1.37 29.09
CA ASP A 93 2.13 1.72 27.95
C ASP A 93 1.13 2.83 28.35
N PRO A 94 0.88 3.82 27.48
CA PRO A 94 -0.13 4.84 27.73
C PRO A 94 -1.54 4.26 27.83
N ASN A 95 -2.45 5.04 28.42
CA ASN A 95 -3.85 4.63 28.47
C ASN A 95 -4.49 4.60 27.07
N LYS A 96 -5.51 3.75 26.89
CA LYS A 96 -6.19 3.56 25.58
C LYS A 96 -6.81 4.84 25.03
N SER A 97 -7.27 5.75 25.88
CA SER A 97 -7.86 7.02 25.45
C SER A 97 -6.82 7.91 24.80
N PHE A 98 -5.62 7.99 25.38
CA PHE A 98 -4.48 8.71 24.82
C PHE A 98 -4.07 8.14 23.47
N ILE A 99 -3.94 6.80 23.37
CA ILE A 99 -3.60 6.12 22.12
C ILE A 99 -4.62 6.43 21.02
N ARG A 100 -5.93 6.40 21.32
CA ARG A 100 -6.97 6.76 20.35
C ARG A 100 -6.86 8.19 19.83
N ILE A 101 -6.48 9.14 20.69
CA ILE A 101 -6.29 10.53 20.29
C ILE A 101 -5.06 10.63 19.38
N LEU A 102 -3.96 9.98 19.75
CA LEU A 102 -2.75 9.95 18.93
C LEU A 102 -2.99 9.30 17.56
N GLU A 103 -3.64 8.14 17.52
CA GLU A 103 -4.00 7.45 16.27
C GLU A 103 -4.98 8.25 15.41
N GLY A 104 -5.77 9.15 16.00
CA GLY A 104 -6.65 10.09 15.30
C GLY A 104 -5.95 11.31 14.70
N THR A 105 -4.64 11.46 14.89
CA THR A 105 -3.86 12.58 14.33
C THR A 105 -4.01 12.61 12.80
N PRO A 106 -4.43 13.73 12.19
CA PRO A 106 -4.63 13.81 10.75
C PRO A 106 -3.28 13.95 10.01
N MET A 107 -3.06 13.04 9.05
CA MET A 107 -1.85 12.90 8.26
C MET A 107 -2.13 13.16 6.79
N VAL A 108 -1.34 14.01 6.14
CA VAL A 108 -1.40 14.23 4.69
C VAL A 108 -0.59 13.15 3.99
N CYS A 109 -1.16 12.53 2.94
CA CYS A 109 -0.39 11.59 2.13
C CYS A 109 0.79 12.28 1.43
N SER A 110 1.95 11.62 1.42
CA SER A 110 3.15 12.11 0.74
C SER A 110 3.30 11.63 -0.70
N ASN A 111 2.41 10.75 -1.18
CA ASN A 111 2.45 10.28 -2.57
C ASN A 111 1.98 11.38 -3.52
N ASP A 112 2.78 11.62 -4.57
CA ASP A 112 2.49 12.63 -5.59
C ASP A 112 1.13 12.39 -6.27
N GLY A 113 0.24 13.39 -6.18
CA GLY A 113 -1.13 13.34 -6.68
C GLY A 113 -2.16 12.76 -5.71
N CYS A 114 -1.78 12.44 -4.45
CA CYS A 114 -2.72 12.00 -3.42
C CYS A 114 -3.01 13.16 -2.47
N GLU A 115 -4.27 13.58 -2.40
CA GLU A 115 -4.72 14.71 -1.58
C GLU A 115 -5.47 14.25 -0.31
N GLU A 116 -5.41 12.96 0.01
CA GLU A 116 -6.11 12.41 1.17
C GLU A 116 -5.46 12.84 2.49
N VAL A 117 -6.32 13.14 3.47
CA VAL A 117 -5.96 13.31 4.89
C VAL A 117 -6.45 12.07 5.64
N ILE A 118 -5.52 11.30 6.21
CA ILE A 118 -5.76 9.99 6.81
C ILE A 118 -5.37 10.02 8.29
N PRO A 119 -6.11 9.37 9.20
CA PRO A 119 -5.67 9.21 10.59
C PRO A 119 -4.33 8.45 10.70
N LEU A 120 -3.47 8.84 11.65
CA LEU A 120 -2.17 8.20 11.90
C LEU A 120 -2.28 6.67 12.02
N GLY A 121 -3.31 6.15 12.71
CA GLY A 121 -3.52 4.71 12.88
C GLY A 121 -3.78 3.96 11.56
N GLU A 122 -4.36 4.63 10.56
CA GLU A 122 -4.69 4.04 9.25
C GLU A 122 -3.62 4.33 8.18
N PHE A 123 -2.75 5.30 8.46
CA PHE A 123 -1.74 5.80 7.52
C PHE A 123 -0.83 4.70 6.93
N PRO A 124 -0.31 3.72 7.70
CA PRO A 124 0.50 2.64 7.14
C PRO A 124 -0.27 1.79 6.12
N GLN A 125 -1.54 1.48 6.40
CA GLN A 125 -2.37 0.68 5.51
C GLN A 125 -2.74 1.47 4.25
N HIS A 126 -2.99 2.78 4.38
CA HIS A 126 -3.17 3.65 3.22
C HIS A 126 -1.97 3.57 2.29
N LEU A 127 -0.74 3.77 2.79
CA LEU A 127 0.47 3.71 1.96
C LEU A 127 0.71 2.32 1.35
N ALA A 128 0.42 1.26 2.10
CA ALA A 128 0.64 -0.11 1.64
C ALA A 128 -0.34 -0.57 0.56
N SER A 129 -1.64 -0.27 0.70
CA SER A 129 -2.67 -0.86 -0.16
C SER A 129 -3.80 0.05 -0.62
N HIS A 130 -4.17 1.11 0.11
CA HIS A 130 -5.35 1.91 -0.27
C HIS A 130 -5.01 3.12 -1.15
N CYS A 131 -3.80 3.67 -1.04
CA CYS A 131 -3.38 4.81 -1.84
C CYS A 131 -3.32 4.44 -3.32
N THR A 132 -4.16 5.08 -4.13
CA THR A 132 -4.22 4.90 -5.59
C THR A 132 -2.99 5.45 -6.30
N GLN A 133 -2.27 6.39 -5.66
CA GLN A 133 -1.07 7.02 -6.20
C GLN A 133 0.21 6.30 -5.77
N ARG A 134 0.13 5.25 -4.95
CA ARG A 134 1.31 4.48 -4.53
C ARG A 134 1.97 3.82 -5.73
N ILE A 135 3.28 3.66 -5.66
CA ILE A 135 4.05 2.94 -6.68
C ILE A 135 3.97 1.44 -6.40
N VAL A 136 3.59 0.67 -7.41
CA VAL A 136 3.52 -0.79 -7.37
C VAL A 136 4.36 -1.40 -8.50
N PRO A 137 4.99 -2.56 -8.28
CA PRO A 137 5.65 -3.28 -9.35
C PRO A 137 4.61 -3.85 -10.33
N CYS A 138 5.01 -4.03 -11.58
CA CYS A 138 4.22 -4.81 -12.53
C CYS A 138 4.03 -6.26 -12.02
N VAL A 139 2.85 -6.82 -12.30
CA VAL A 139 2.48 -8.19 -11.91
C VAL A 139 3.00 -9.26 -12.87
N TYR A 140 3.47 -8.87 -14.06
CA TYR A 140 3.93 -9.81 -15.08
C TYR A 140 5.40 -10.17 -14.90
N ASP A 141 5.69 -11.47 -14.97
CA ASP A 141 7.04 -11.99 -14.85
C ASP A 141 7.97 -11.41 -15.93
N GLY A 142 9.19 -11.05 -15.50
CA GLY A 142 10.17 -10.37 -16.34
C GLY A 142 9.94 -8.87 -16.55
N CYS A 143 8.81 -8.29 -16.13
CA CYS A 143 8.58 -6.86 -16.20
C CYS A 143 9.09 -6.15 -14.93
N GLN A 144 10.14 -5.33 -15.07
CA GLN A 144 10.75 -4.61 -13.94
C GLN A 144 10.22 -3.18 -13.76
N THR A 145 9.09 -2.84 -14.40
CA THR A 145 8.53 -1.49 -14.32
C THR A 145 7.78 -1.27 -13.00
N TYR A 146 7.97 -0.08 -12.45
CA TYR A 146 7.24 0.42 -11.29
C TYR A 146 6.35 1.58 -11.73
N ILE A 147 5.07 1.52 -11.39
CA ILE A 147 4.04 2.43 -11.90
C ILE A 147 3.06 2.81 -10.80
N LYS A 148 2.34 3.93 -10.97
CA LYS A 148 1.29 4.32 -10.02
C LYS A 148 0.16 3.28 -10.05
N ALA A 149 -0.41 2.93 -8.89
CA ALA A 149 -1.46 1.91 -8.80
C ALA A 149 -2.70 2.25 -9.65
N VAL A 150 -3.03 3.54 -9.80
CA VAL A 150 -4.10 4.02 -10.69
C VAL A 150 -3.82 3.76 -12.18
N GLU A 151 -2.56 3.63 -12.58
CA GLU A 151 -2.14 3.38 -13.97
C GLU A 151 -1.91 1.89 -14.25
N LEU A 152 -1.91 1.03 -13.22
CA LEU A 152 -1.60 -0.39 -13.34
C LEU A 152 -2.53 -1.09 -14.33
N GLU A 153 -3.82 -0.79 -14.33
CA GLU A 153 -4.78 -1.42 -15.26
C GLU A 153 -4.45 -1.07 -16.72
N VAL A 154 -4.05 0.18 -16.98
CA VAL A 154 -3.66 0.64 -18.33
C VAL A 154 -2.36 -0.03 -18.75
N HIS A 155 -1.38 -0.08 -17.86
CA HIS A 155 -0.12 -0.79 -18.11
C HIS A 155 -0.37 -2.27 -18.39
N MET A 156 -1.24 -2.96 -17.64
CA MET A 156 -1.49 -4.39 -17.85
C MET A 156 -2.00 -4.69 -19.26
N LYS A 157 -2.78 -3.78 -19.86
CA LYS A 157 -3.28 -3.91 -21.23
C LYS A 157 -2.18 -3.74 -22.29
N THR A 158 -1.16 -2.93 -21.99
CA THR A 158 -0.10 -2.56 -22.95
C THR A 158 1.27 -3.19 -22.66
N CYS A 159 1.41 -3.87 -21.52
CA CYS A 159 2.67 -4.44 -21.07
C CYS A 159 3.22 -5.44 -22.10
N PRO A 160 4.51 -5.32 -22.50
CA PRO A 160 5.15 -6.30 -23.39
C PRO A 160 5.23 -7.70 -22.79
N HIS A 161 5.31 -7.79 -21.47
CA HIS A 161 5.37 -9.05 -20.72
C HIS A 161 3.99 -9.61 -20.37
N ARG A 162 2.90 -8.96 -20.80
CA ARG A 162 1.55 -9.46 -20.50
C ARG A 162 1.38 -10.87 -21.01
N THR A 163 0.69 -11.68 -20.22
CA THR A 163 0.35 -13.05 -20.59
C THR A 163 -1.07 -13.12 -21.10
N VAL A 164 -1.28 -13.87 -22.18
CA VAL A 164 -2.61 -14.14 -22.78
C VAL A 164 -2.78 -15.64 -23.00
N HIS A 165 -4.03 -16.12 -22.98
CA HIS A 165 -4.33 -17.50 -23.33
C HIS A 165 -4.49 -17.67 -24.84
N CYS A 166 -3.86 -18.70 -25.39
CA CYS A 166 -4.01 -19.05 -26.79
C CYS A 166 -5.44 -19.58 -27.07
N ALA A 167 -6.16 -18.97 -28.02
CA ALA A 167 -7.51 -19.44 -28.40
C ALA A 167 -7.54 -20.87 -28.99
N CYS A 168 -6.39 -21.40 -29.40
CA CYS A 168 -6.30 -22.67 -30.12
C CYS A 168 -5.95 -23.84 -29.21
N CYS A 169 -5.10 -23.60 -28.21
CA CYS A 169 -4.57 -24.63 -27.33
C CYS A 169 -4.66 -24.28 -25.83
N ASN A 170 -5.22 -23.11 -25.50
CA ASN A 170 -5.42 -22.58 -24.14
C ASN A 170 -4.15 -22.37 -23.29
N GLU A 171 -2.97 -22.64 -23.84
CA GLU A 171 -1.69 -22.37 -23.19
C GLU A 171 -1.45 -20.86 -23.00
N THR A 172 -0.80 -20.50 -21.91
CA THR A 172 -0.41 -19.13 -21.58
C THR A 172 0.84 -18.73 -22.36
N VAL A 173 0.77 -17.65 -23.13
CA VAL A 173 1.90 -17.09 -23.89
C VAL A 173 2.19 -15.66 -23.45
N THR A 174 3.46 -15.27 -23.47
CA THR A 174 3.91 -13.89 -23.21
C THR A 174 3.87 -13.05 -24.48
N GLY A 175 3.47 -11.79 -24.34
CA GLY A 175 3.39 -10.84 -25.44
C GLY A 175 1.99 -10.72 -26.01
N GLY A 176 1.62 -9.49 -26.34
CA GLY A 176 0.43 -9.21 -27.13
C GLY A 176 0.41 -10.02 -28.40
N CYS A 177 -0.52 -10.97 -28.48
CA CYS A 177 -0.65 -11.84 -29.63
C CYS A 177 -1.08 -11.02 -30.86
N GLU A 178 -0.13 -10.56 -31.66
CA GLU A 178 -0.34 -10.37 -33.09
C GLU A 178 -0.23 -11.74 -33.78
N VAL A 179 -1.04 -12.74 -33.41
CA VAL A 179 -1.25 -14.02 -34.12
C VAL A 179 0.00 -14.92 -34.36
N TRP A 180 1.23 -14.44 -34.17
CA TRP A 180 2.48 -15.04 -34.66
C TRP A 180 3.35 -15.74 -33.61
N LEU A 181 2.86 -15.91 -32.38
CA LEU A 181 3.64 -16.49 -31.26
C LEU A 181 3.08 -17.81 -30.73
N CYS A 182 2.31 -18.54 -31.55
CA CYS A 182 1.99 -19.93 -31.24
C CYS A 182 3.22 -20.83 -31.45
N SER A 183 3.43 -21.81 -30.57
CA SER A 183 4.37 -22.90 -30.79
C SER A 183 4.13 -23.56 -32.16
N ALA A 184 5.16 -24.15 -32.78
CA ALA A 184 5.05 -24.81 -34.09
C ALA A 184 3.91 -25.85 -34.14
N GLY A 185 3.54 -26.43 -32.99
CA GLY A 185 2.40 -27.33 -32.81
C GLY A 185 1.03 -26.65 -32.97
N CYS A 186 0.78 -25.50 -32.33
CA CYS A 186 -0.52 -24.83 -32.45
C CYS A 186 -0.73 -24.23 -33.86
N ILE A 187 0.33 -23.79 -34.57
CA ILE A 187 0.26 -23.41 -36.00
C ILE A 187 -0.11 -24.61 -36.88
N GLY A 188 0.44 -25.80 -36.60
CA GLY A 188 0.11 -27.03 -37.30
C GLY A 188 -1.36 -27.42 -37.15
N ASN A 189 -1.88 -27.36 -35.93
CA ASN A 189 -3.28 -27.67 -35.64
C ASN A 189 -4.26 -26.66 -36.26
N LEU A 190 -3.93 -25.35 -36.23
CA LEU A 190 -4.74 -24.33 -36.91
C LEU A 190 -4.77 -24.55 -38.43
N ARG A 191 -3.61 -24.86 -39.03
CA ARG A 191 -3.49 -25.13 -40.47
C ARG A 191 -4.25 -26.41 -40.86
N ASN A 192 -4.33 -27.40 -39.97
CA ASN A 192 -5.12 -28.61 -40.19
C ASN A 192 -6.63 -28.36 -40.04
N PHE A 193 -7.05 -27.60 -39.02
CA PHE A 193 -8.43 -27.15 -38.84
C PHE A 193 -8.96 -26.42 -40.08
N TYR A 194 -8.26 -25.36 -40.54
CA TYR A 194 -8.63 -24.64 -41.77
C TYR A 194 -8.62 -25.53 -43.03
N LYS A 195 -7.74 -26.54 -43.12
CA LYS A 195 -7.75 -27.52 -44.22
C LYS A 195 -8.98 -28.43 -44.16
N GLU A 196 -9.37 -28.89 -42.99
CA GLU A 196 -10.56 -29.72 -42.78
C GLU A 196 -11.86 -28.93 -43.02
N GLU A 197 -11.98 -27.69 -42.51
CA GLU A 197 -13.11 -26.81 -42.83
C GLU A 197 -13.21 -26.53 -44.34
N ARG A 198 -12.09 -26.23 -45.00
CA ARG A 198 -12.06 -25.97 -46.45
C ARG A 198 -12.46 -27.20 -47.27
N SER A 199 -12.10 -28.39 -46.80
CA SER A 199 -12.50 -29.66 -47.40
C SER A 199 -14.01 -29.91 -47.28
N LYS A 200 -14.64 -29.44 -46.18
CA LYS A 200 -16.10 -29.49 -45.98
C LYS A 200 -16.84 -28.49 -46.88
N ILE A 201 -16.24 -27.32 -47.17
CA ILE A 201 -16.81 -26.31 -48.08
C ILE A 201 -16.72 -26.75 -49.56
N GLN A 202 -15.70 -27.51 -49.95
CA GLN A 202 -15.54 -28.00 -51.32
C GLN A 202 -16.42 -29.22 -51.67
N GLN A 203 -17.15 -29.79 -50.71
CA GLN A 203 -18.02 -30.96 -50.92
C GLN A 203 -19.51 -30.64 -50.96
N VAL A 204 -19.90 -29.36 -50.98
CA VAL A 204 -21.30 -28.97 -51.19
C VAL A 204 -21.60 -29.09 -52.70
N PRO A 205 -22.50 -29.97 -53.17
CA PRO A 205 -22.81 -30.08 -54.59
C PRO A 205 -23.52 -28.80 -55.06
N TRP A 206 -23.17 -28.31 -56.25
CA TRP A 206 -23.83 -27.17 -56.91
C TRP A 206 -25.29 -27.51 -57.22
N ILE A 207 -26.21 -27.35 -56.26
CA ILE A 207 -27.65 -27.52 -56.48
C ILE A 207 -28.33 -26.17 -56.23
N PHE A 208 -28.70 -25.54 -57.35
CA PHE A 208 -29.71 -24.51 -57.57
C PHE A 208 -30.00 -23.47 -56.47
N ILE A 209 -29.49 -22.25 -56.67
CA ILE A 209 -30.01 -21.03 -56.05
C ILE A 209 -31.10 -20.46 -56.98
N PRO A 210 -32.38 -20.34 -56.57
CA PRO A 210 -33.34 -19.53 -57.31
C PRO A 210 -33.00 -18.05 -57.14
N SER A 211 -32.91 -17.36 -58.27
CA SER A 211 -32.76 -15.91 -58.36
C SER A 211 -33.90 -15.19 -57.64
N LEU A 212 -33.56 -14.36 -56.65
CA LEU A 212 -34.27 -13.11 -56.37
C LEU A 212 -33.24 -12.03 -56.05
N ALA A 213 -33.04 -11.18 -57.04
CA ALA A 213 -32.35 -9.91 -56.93
C ALA A 213 -33.02 -9.00 -55.88
N THR A 214 -32.22 -8.29 -55.08
CA THR A 214 -32.10 -6.81 -55.15
C THR A 214 -31.15 -6.29 -54.06
N ASN A 215 -30.17 -5.48 -54.51
CA ASN A 215 -29.48 -4.34 -53.88
C ASN A 215 -29.01 -4.42 -52.41
N THR A 216 -27.78 -4.09 -52.02
CA THR A 216 -26.69 -3.31 -52.64
C THR A 216 -25.41 -3.53 -51.84
N SER A 217 -24.31 -3.67 -52.58
CA SER A 217 -22.87 -3.56 -52.26
C SER A 217 -22.40 -2.97 -50.93
N ILE A 218 -21.48 -3.68 -50.25
CA ILE A 218 -20.14 -3.16 -49.91
C ILE A 218 -19.11 -4.29 -50.10
N PHE A 219 -18.19 -4.08 -51.05
CA PHE A 219 -17.00 -4.89 -51.31
C PHE A 219 -15.92 -4.59 -50.26
N CYS A 220 -15.12 -5.60 -49.91
CA CYS A 220 -13.67 -5.44 -49.86
C CYS A 220 -12.96 -6.81 -50.01
N SER A 221 -12.02 -6.82 -50.95
CA SER A 221 -10.97 -7.81 -51.24
C SER A 221 -9.76 -7.00 -51.70
N PRO A 222 -8.55 -7.57 -51.84
CA PRO A 222 -8.13 -8.95 -51.58
C PRO A 222 -7.32 -9.14 -50.29
#